data_AF-A0A7R7ZPA0-F1
#
_entry.id   AF-A0A7R7ZPA0-F1
#
_cell.length_a   1.000
_cell.length_b   1.000
_cell.length_c   1.000
_cell.angle_alpha   90.00
_cell.angle_beta   90.00
_cell.angle_gamma   90.00
#
_symmetry.space_group_name_H-M   'P 1'
#
loop_
_entity.id
_entity.type
_entity.pdbx_description
1 polymer ?
#
loop_
_entity_poly.entity_id
_entity_poly.type
_entity_poly.pdbx_seq_one_letter_code
_entity_poly.pdbx_strand_id
1 'polypeptide(L)'
;MAQYQPTFLPECCKLRTTLNQARRIPNPVSEKRWENNRQACKAGQRLSKVADTIGWMDEAAKGQPKGVATAQLGLSLAAIHTTTEMASGLISDLCANPEYFEALRNEVISVLGDKGWSKRALHDLKLMDSVMKESQRHHFGDIGKALVSGMSSPTSC
;
A
#
# COMPACT_ATOMS: atom_id res chain seq x y z
N MET A 1 22.21 -24.30 -18.26
CA MET A 1 21.32 -23.20 -18.65
C MET A 1 21.83 -21.92 -17.98
N ALA A 2 22.61 -21.11 -18.70
CA ALA A 2 23.17 -19.87 -18.15
C ALA A 2 22.03 -18.86 -17.94
N GLN A 3 21.79 -18.50 -16.68
CA GLN A 3 20.83 -17.45 -16.33
C GLN A 3 21.35 -16.12 -16.88
N TYR A 4 20.58 -15.50 -17.77
CA TYR A 4 20.83 -14.17 -18.29
C TYR A 4 20.82 -13.18 -17.11
N GLN A 5 22.00 -12.77 -16.64
CA GLN A 5 22.11 -11.66 -15.68
C GLN A 5 22.03 -10.35 -16.49
N PRO A 6 20.96 -9.55 -16.35
CA PRO A 6 20.80 -8.29 -17.08
C PRO A 6 21.64 -7.19 -16.42
N THR A 7 22.95 -7.40 -16.33
CA THR A 7 23.89 -6.54 -15.62
C THR A 7 24.35 -5.35 -16.44
N PHE A 8 24.01 -5.31 -17.74
CA PHE A 8 24.62 -4.39 -18.70
C PHE A 8 23.73 -3.21 -19.11
N LEU A 9 22.40 -3.32 -18.96
CA LEU A 9 21.49 -2.24 -19.35
C LEU A 9 21.53 -1.07 -18.35
N PRO A 10 21.71 0.19 -18.80
CA PRO A 10 21.74 1.37 -17.94
C PRO A 10 20.52 1.48 -17.02
N GLU A 11 19.33 1.08 -17.49
CA GLU A 11 18.07 1.10 -16.75
C GLU A 11 18.10 0.13 -15.56
N CYS A 12 18.62 -1.08 -15.76
CA CYS A 12 18.78 -2.07 -14.69
C CYS A 12 19.79 -1.60 -13.63
N CYS A 13 20.86 -0.92 -14.06
CA CYS A 13 21.84 -0.31 -13.15
C CYS A 13 21.23 0.81 -12.30
N LYS A 14 20.42 1.69 -12.91
CA LYS A 14 19.67 2.73 -12.21
C LYS A 14 18.71 2.11 -11.20
N LEU A 15 17.89 1.14 -11.62
CA LEU A 15 16.95 0.45 -10.74
C LEU A 15 17.63 -0.17 -9.51
N ARG A 16 18.76 -0.86 -9.71
CA ARG A 16 19.54 -1.44 -8.59
C ARG A 16 20.09 -0.36 -7.66
N THR A 17 20.57 0.74 -8.20
CA THR A 17 21.02 1.89 -7.41
C THR A 17 19.87 2.45 -6.56
N THR A 18 18.70 2.64 -7.15
CA THR A 18 17.50 3.11 -6.44
C THR A 18 17.05 2.11 -5.36
N LEU A 19 17.06 0.80 -5.65
CA LEU A 19 16.74 -0.22 -4.65
C LEU A 19 17.75 -0.21 -3.48
N ASN A 20 19.04 -0.02 -3.78
CA ASN A 20 20.08 0.10 -2.75
C ASN A 20 19.90 1.37 -1.92
N GLN A 21 19.48 2.48 -2.52
CA GLN A 21 19.13 3.70 -1.79
C GLN A 21 17.90 3.48 -0.90
N ALA A 22 16.85 2.84 -1.42
CA ALA A 22 15.63 2.56 -0.68
C ALA A 22 15.90 1.69 0.56
N ARG A 23 16.85 0.75 0.50
CA ARG A 23 17.28 -0.07 1.66
C ARG A 23 17.84 0.74 2.82
N ARG A 24 18.36 1.94 2.59
CA ARG A 24 19.00 2.76 3.63
C ARG A 24 18.02 3.24 4.71
N ILE A 25 16.71 3.22 4.44
CA ILE A 25 15.69 3.73 5.35
C ILE A 25 15.09 2.62 6.24
N PRO A 26 14.49 1.54 5.70
CA PRO A 26 13.82 0.55 6.54
C PRO A 26 14.81 -0.44 7.19
N ASN A 27 15.97 -0.72 6.58
CA ASN A 27 16.90 -1.72 7.11
C ASN A 27 17.46 -1.34 8.49
N PRO A 28 17.96 -0.12 8.74
CA PRO A 28 18.46 0.23 10.07
C PRO A 28 17.37 0.16 11.15
N VAL A 29 16.13 0.53 10.79
CA VAL A 29 14.97 0.46 11.69
C VAL A 29 14.63 -0.99 12.01
N SER A 30 14.59 -1.86 11.01
CA SER A 30 14.27 -3.28 11.20
C SER A 30 15.38 -4.01 11.95
N GLU A 31 16.65 -3.73 11.63
CA GLU A 31 17.82 -4.31 12.32
C GLU A 31 17.83 -3.95 13.80
N LYS A 32 17.60 -2.68 14.14
CA LYS A 32 17.50 -2.24 15.54
C LYS A 32 16.38 -2.96 16.30
N ARG A 33 15.22 -3.17 15.68
CA ARG A 33 14.10 -3.88 16.29
C ARG A 33 14.42 -5.36 16.51
N TRP A 34 15.03 -6.02 15.53
CA TRP A 34 15.44 -7.41 15.67
C TRP A 34 16.53 -7.58 16.72
N GLU A 35 17.46 -6.63 16.82
CA GLU A 35 18.49 -6.64 17.85
C GLU A 35 17.89 -6.55 19.25
N ASN A 36 16.99 -5.60 19.46
CA ASN A 36 16.28 -5.46 20.73
C ASN A 36 15.52 -6.73 21.09
N ASN A 37 14.84 -7.34 20.12
CA ASN A 37 14.12 -8.59 20.32
C ASN A 37 15.05 -9.78 20.60
N ARG A 38 16.24 -9.82 19.97
CA ARG A 38 17.27 -10.82 20.25
C ARG A 38 17.80 -10.69 21.68
N GLN A 39 18.02 -9.46 22.16
CA GLN A 39 18.46 -9.20 23.53
C GLN A 39 17.38 -9.54 24.55
N ALA A 40 16.13 -9.14 24.30
CA ALA A 40 14.99 -9.48 25.15
C ALA A 40 14.82 -11.00 25.28
N CYS A 41 14.94 -11.74 24.17
CA CYS A 41 14.88 -13.20 24.18
C CYS A 41 15.98 -13.83 25.06
N LYS A 42 17.23 -13.37 24.94
CA LYS A 42 18.35 -13.83 25.79
C LYS A 42 18.13 -13.52 27.28
N ALA A 43 17.47 -12.41 27.59
CA ALA A 43 17.13 -12.01 28.95
C ALA A 43 15.85 -12.67 29.50
N GLY A 44 15.20 -13.58 28.75
CA GLY A 44 13.92 -14.17 29.12
C GLY A 44 12.76 -13.17 29.16
N GLN A 45 12.93 -12.00 28.54
CA GLN A 45 11.93 -10.94 28.48
C GLN A 45 10.98 -11.13 27.30
N ARG A 46 9.82 -10.48 27.38
CA ARG A 46 8.83 -10.50 26.31
C ARG A 46 9.34 -9.74 25.08
N LEU A 47 9.18 -10.34 23.91
CA LEU A 47 9.48 -9.72 22.61
C LEU A 47 8.62 -8.48 22.38
N SER A 48 9.23 -7.41 21.88
CA SER A 48 8.52 -6.23 21.43
C SER A 48 7.86 -6.51 20.08
N LYS A 49 6.53 -6.55 20.06
CA LYS A 49 5.73 -6.67 18.85
C LYS A 49 5.02 -5.34 18.58
N VAL A 50 5.31 -4.76 17.42
CA VAL A 50 4.64 -3.56 16.93
C VAL A 50 3.72 -3.99 15.79
N ALA A 51 2.46 -3.56 15.83
CA ALA A 51 1.47 -3.84 14.79
C ALA A 51 1.67 -2.89 13.59
N ASP A 52 2.81 -3.06 12.90
CA ASP A 52 3.15 -2.33 11.68
C ASP A 52 3.67 -3.28 10.59
N THR A 53 3.92 -2.73 9.41
CA THR A 53 4.31 -3.50 8.22
C THR A 53 5.61 -4.28 8.44
N ILE A 54 6.59 -3.72 9.15
CA ILE A 54 7.85 -4.39 9.47
C ILE A 54 7.59 -5.58 10.40
N GLY A 55 6.74 -5.41 11.42
CA GLY A 55 6.35 -6.49 12.32
C GLY A 55 5.59 -7.61 11.61
N TRP A 56 4.62 -7.27 10.77
CA TRP A 56 3.86 -8.27 10.01
C TRP A 56 4.71 -9.00 8.96
N MET A 57 5.64 -8.31 8.30
CA MET A 57 6.59 -8.94 7.37
C MET A 57 7.54 -9.90 8.11
N ASP A 58 7.95 -9.55 9.32
CA ASP A 58 8.77 -10.40 10.17
C ASP A 58 8.05 -11.70 10.54
N GLU A 59 6.79 -11.58 10.97
CA GLU A 59 5.92 -12.73 11.29
C GLU A 59 5.65 -13.59 10.05
N ALA A 60 5.41 -12.97 8.90
CA ALA A 60 5.17 -13.67 7.64
C ALA A 60 6.42 -14.42 7.13
N ALA A 61 7.62 -13.88 7.37
CA ALA A 61 8.88 -14.46 6.89
C ALA A 61 9.30 -15.74 7.62
N LYS A 62 8.78 -16.02 8.84
CA LYS A 62 9.06 -17.24 9.63
C LYS A 62 10.55 -17.62 9.71
N GLY A 63 11.43 -16.64 9.82
CA GLY A 63 12.88 -16.85 9.94
C GLY A 63 13.66 -16.91 8.61
N GLN A 64 13.01 -16.73 7.46
CA GLN A 64 13.68 -16.61 6.16
C GLN A 64 14.40 -15.27 6.00
N PRO A 65 15.41 -15.15 5.10
CA PRO A 65 16.09 -13.90 4.80
C PRO A 65 15.10 -12.78 4.45
N LYS A 66 15.21 -11.64 5.16
CA LYS A 66 14.20 -10.58 5.12
C LYS A 66 14.60 -9.47 4.15
N GLY A 67 13.95 -9.42 3.00
CA GLY A 67 14.02 -8.27 2.09
C GLY A 67 13.06 -7.15 2.49
N VAL A 68 13.19 -6.58 3.70
CA VAL A 68 12.23 -5.60 4.25
C VAL A 68 12.01 -4.43 3.31
N ALA A 69 13.08 -3.88 2.75
CA ALA A 69 12.98 -2.79 1.77
C ALA A 69 12.19 -3.19 0.52
N THR A 70 12.46 -4.38 -0.04
CA THR A 70 11.75 -4.89 -1.22
C THR A 70 10.27 -5.13 -0.92
N ALA A 71 9.98 -5.75 0.23
CA ALA A 71 8.61 -6.02 0.66
C ALA A 71 7.83 -4.72 0.92
N GLN A 72 8.47 -3.73 1.54
CA GLN A 72 7.87 -2.41 1.77
C GLN A 72 7.62 -1.67 0.46
N LEU A 73 8.54 -1.72 -0.50
CA LEU A 73 8.33 -1.13 -1.82
C LEU A 73 7.16 -1.80 -2.56
N GLY A 74 7.08 -3.14 -2.51
CA GLY A 74 5.96 -3.88 -3.09
C GLY A 74 4.63 -3.52 -2.44
N LEU A 75 4.59 -3.41 -1.11
CA LEU A 75 3.40 -2.99 -0.37
C LEU A 75 3.00 -1.54 -0.72
N SER A 76 3.95 -0.62 -0.82
CA SER A 76 3.68 0.76 -1.23
C SER A 76 3.08 0.81 -2.64
N LEU A 77 3.63 0.05 -3.59
CA LEU A 77 3.10 -0.03 -4.94
C LEU A 77 1.66 -0.55 -4.95
N ALA A 78 1.39 -1.65 -4.24
CA ALA A 78 0.08 -2.25 -4.13
C ALA A 78 -0.95 -1.31 -3.47
N ALA A 79 -0.55 -0.55 -2.46
CA ALA A 79 -1.44 0.33 -1.72
C ALA A 79 -1.69 1.67 -2.44
N ILE A 80 -0.64 2.34 -2.94
CA ILE A 80 -0.74 3.70 -3.47
C ILE A 80 -1.50 3.73 -4.80
N HIS A 81 -1.17 2.83 -5.73
CA HIS A 81 -1.80 2.85 -7.06
C HIS A 81 -3.29 2.52 -6.97
N THR A 82 -3.64 1.42 -6.29
CA THR A 82 -5.03 0.98 -6.20
C THR A 82 -5.93 2.00 -5.47
N THR A 83 -5.43 2.63 -4.40
CA THR A 83 -6.18 3.68 -3.69
C THR A 83 -6.31 4.96 -4.50
N THR A 84 -5.27 5.35 -5.24
CA THR A 84 -5.30 6.53 -6.11
C THR A 84 -6.29 6.34 -7.25
N GLU A 85 -6.29 5.18 -7.90
CA GLU A 85 -7.21 4.86 -9.00
C GLU A 85 -8.66 4.82 -8.50
N MET A 86 -8.92 4.16 -7.37
CA MET A 86 -10.25 4.13 -6.76
C MET A 86 -10.75 5.54 -6.39
N ALA A 87 -9.92 6.35 -5.75
CA ALA A 87 -10.30 7.71 -5.37
C ALA A 87 -10.54 8.62 -6.59
N SER A 88 -9.69 8.51 -7.62
CA SER A 88 -9.82 9.29 -8.85
C SER A 88 -11.09 8.92 -9.62
N GLY A 89 -11.39 7.62 -9.72
CA GLY A 89 -12.63 7.12 -10.33
C GLY A 89 -13.86 7.60 -9.57
N LEU A 90 -13.86 7.47 -8.25
CA LEU A 90 -14.95 7.94 -7.39
C LEU A 90 -15.23 9.44 -7.56
N ILE A 91 -14.19 10.27 -7.53
CA ILE A 91 -14.35 11.71 -7.72
C ILE A 91 -14.93 12.01 -9.11
N SER A 92 -14.47 11.30 -10.13
CA SER A 92 -14.96 11.46 -11.50
C SER A 92 -16.45 11.08 -11.62
N ASP A 93 -16.86 9.97 -11.01
CA ASP A 93 -18.26 9.53 -10.97
C ASP A 93 -19.16 10.54 -10.24
N LEU A 94 -18.69 11.09 -9.12
CA LEU A 94 -19.43 12.10 -8.36
C LEU A 94 -19.58 13.41 -9.15
N CYS A 95 -18.53 13.83 -9.86
CA CYS A 95 -18.62 14.99 -10.75
C CYS A 95 -19.63 14.77 -11.89
N ALA A 96 -19.79 13.54 -12.38
CA ALA A 96 -20.76 13.20 -13.42
C ALA A 96 -22.19 13.05 -12.89
N ASN A 97 -22.37 12.74 -11.59
CA ASN A 97 -23.67 12.49 -10.95
C ASN A 97 -23.83 13.37 -9.70
N PRO A 98 -23.99 14.70 -9.87
CA PRO A 98 -23.97 15.63 -8.75
C PRO A 98 -25.15 15.48 -7.77
N GLU A 99 -26.22 14.79 -8.15
CA GLU A 99 -27.38 14.50 -7.31
C GLU A 99 -27.03 13.73 -6.02
N TYR A 100 -25.91 12.99 -6.00
CA TYR A 100 -25.47 12.24 -4.82
C TYR A 100 -24.71 13.08 -3.80
N PHE A 101 -24.20 14.27 -4.15
CA PHE A 101 -23.35 15.08 -3.25
C PHE A 101 -24.05 15.46 -1.94
N GLU A 102 -25.29 15.93 -2.04
CA GLU A 102 -26.02 16.42 -0.87
C GLU A 102 -26.30 15.27 0.12
N ALA A 103 -26.77 14.13 -0.40
CA ALA A 103 -27.03 12.95 0.42
C ALA A 103 -25.77 12.43 1.12
N LEU A 104 -24.65 12.34 0.39
CA LEU A 104 -23.36 11.92 0.94
C LEU A 104 -22.85 12.90 2.00
N ARG A 105 -22.94 14.21 1.74
CA ARG A 105 -22.51 15.23 2.70
C ARG A 105 -23.35 15.20 3.98
N ASN A 106 -24.66 15.03 3.85
CA ASN A 106 -25.57 14.91 4.98
C ASN A 106 -25.27 13.67 5.83
N GLU A 107 -24.99 12.52 5.20
CA GLU A 107 -24.55 11.32 5.92
C GLU A 107 -23.24 11.58 6.68
N VAL A 108 -22.23 12.16 6.02
CA VAL A 108 -20.93 12.44 6.62
C VAL A 108 -21.06 13.40 7.82
N ILE A 109 -21.82 14.49 7.67
CA ILE A 109 -22.04 15.46 8.77
C ILE A 109 -22.79 14.80 9.93
N SER A 110 -23.83 14.03 9.65
CA SER A 110 -24.63 13.35 10.69
C SER A 110 -23.78 12.34 11.47
N VAL A 111 -23.09 11.44 10.76
CA VAL A 111 -22.34 10.34 11.36
C VAL A 111 -21.07 10.84 12.06
N LEU A 112 -20.26 11.68 11.39
CA LEU A 112 -19.00 12.15 11.96
C LEU A 112 -19.21 13.30 12.95
N GLY A 113 -20.27 14.09 12.81
CA GLY A 113 -20.62 15.14 13.77
C GLY A 113 -21.03 14.58 15.14
N ASP A 114 -21.74 13.45 15.15
CA ASP A 114 -22.15 12.76 16.39
C ASP A 114 -21.02 11.91 16.99
N LYS A 115 -20.37 11.07 16.16
CA LYS A 115 -19.47 10.00 16.65
C LYS A 115 -17.99 10.32 16.52
N GLY A 116 -17.64 11.43 15.87
CA GLY A 116 -16.27 11.78 15.52
C GLY A 116 -15.58 10.76 14.60
N TRP A 117 -14.26 10.89 14.45
CA TRP A 117 -13.45 9.96 13.68
C TRP A 117 -13.15 8.69 14.48
N SER A 118 -14.08 7.74 14.46
CA SER A 118 -13.91 6.42 15.09
C SER A 118 -14.16 5.29 14.10
N LYS A 119 -13.59 4.11 14.36
CA LYS A 119 -13.81 2.90 13.54
C LYS A 119 -15.30 2.56 13.39
N ARG A 120 -16.09 2.80 14.45
CA ARG A 120 -17.54 2.59 14.43
C ARG A 120 -18.25 3.59 13.53
N ALA A 121 -17.89 4.88 13.62
CA ALA A 121 -18.45 5.91 12.75
C ALA A 121 -18.23 5.59 11.27
N LEU A 122 -17.04 5.10 10.89
CA LEU A 122 -16.77 4.71 9.50
C LEU A 122 -17.68 3.57 8.99
N HIS A 123 -18.08 2.65 9.87
CA HIS A 123 -19.01 1.56 9.50
C HIS A 123 -20.46 2.05 9.32
N ASP A 124 -20.79 3.23 9.86
CA ASP A 124 -22.11 3.83 9.75
C ASP A 124 -22.27 4.72 8.49
N LEU A 125 -21.19 4.98 7.76
CA LEU A 125 -21.18 5.67 6.46
C LEU A 125 -21.62 4.72 5.33
N LYS A 126 -22.86 4.23 5.41
CA LYS A 126 -23.39 3.18 4.54
C LYS A 126 -23.56 3.64 3.10
N LEU A 127 -24.06 4.86 2.89
CA LEU A 127 -24.26 5.43 1.56
C LEU A 127 -22.90 5.67 0.89
N MET A 128 -21.94 6.25 1.62
CA MET A 128 -20.57 6.41 1.12
C MET A 128 -19.95 5.07 0.72
N ASP A 129 -20.09 4.03 1.56
CA ASP A 129 -19.60 2.68 1.25
C ASP A 129 -20.28 2.09 0.00
N SER A 130 -21.60 2.27 -0.17
CA SER A 130 -22.32 1.86 -1.37
C SER A 130 -21.83 2.57 -2.63
N VAL A 131 -21.62 3.89 -2.58
CA VAL A 131 -21.15 4.68 -3.73
C VAL A 131 -19.71 4.30 -4.10
N MET A 132 -18.82 4.12 -3.12
CA MET A 132 -17.45 3.64 -3.37
C MET A 132 -17.44 2.28 -4.06
N LYS A 133 -18.31 1.35 -3.64
CA LYS A 133 -18.43 0.02 -4.25
C LYS A 133 -18.96 0.11 -5.68
N GLU A 134 -19.95 0.97 -5.94
CA GLU A 134 -20.49 1.13 -7.29
C GLU A 134 -19.48 1.77 -8.24
N SER A 135 -18.72 2.77 -7.77
CA SER A 135 -17.63 3.35 -8.54
C SER A 135 -16.55 2.31 -8.88
N GLN A 136 -16.18 1.46 -7.92
CA GLN A 136 -15.26 0.35 -8.19
C GLN A 136 -15.83 -0.66 -9.19
N ARG A 137 -17.15 -0.93 -9.17
CA ARG A 137 -17.82 -1.80 -10.15
C ARG A 137 -17.71 -1.23 -11.56
N HIS A 138 -17.83 0.08 -11.72
CA HIS A 138 -17.69 0.76 -13.01
C HIS A 138 -16.24 0.74 -13.51
N HIS A 139 -15.27 0.93 -12.61
CA HIS A 139 -13.86 1.06 -12.94
C HIS A 139 -13.04 -0.24 -12.84
N PHE A 140 -13.68 -1.38 -12.55
CA PHE A 140 -13.01 -2.65 -12.27
C PHE A 140 -12.05 -3.11 -13.39
N GLY A 141 -12.40 -2.84 -14.65
CA GLY A 141 -11.58 -3.21 -15.81
C GLY A 141 -10.36 -2.32 -16.07
N ASP A 142 -10.39 -1.07 -15.59
CA ASP A 142 -9.36 -0.07 -15.88
C ASP A 142 -8.20 -0.15 -14.87
N ILE A 143 -8.50 -0.47 -13.61
CA ILE A 143 -7.51 -0.69 -12.52
C ILE A 143 -6.56 -1.86 -12.86
N GLY A 144 -7.11 -2.96 -13.38
CA GLY A 144 -6.30 -4.11 -13.80
C GLY A 144 -5.45 -3.84 -15.05
N LYS A 145 -5.94 -2.99 -15.98
CA LYS A 145 -5.23 -2.64 -17.22
C LYS A 145 -4.13 -1.60 -17.00
N ALA A 146 -4.32 -0.61 -16.15
CA ALA A 146 -3.32 0.43 -15.87
C ALA A 146 -2.00 -0.17 -15.36
N LEU A 147 -2.09 -1.18 -14.49
CA LEU A 147 -0.93 -1.93 -13.99
C LEU A 147 -0.19 -2.70 -15.09
N VAL A 148 -0.91 -3.22 -16.10
CA VAL A 148 -0.33 -3.95 -17.24
C VAL A 148 0.25 -3.00 -18.29
N SER A 149 -0.45 -1.91 -18.61
CA SER A 149 -0.02 -0.93 -19.61
C SER A 149 1.20 -0.09 -19.19
N GLY A 150 1.39 0.16 -17.89
CA GLY A 150 2.61 0.77 -17.38
C GLY A 150 3.88 -0.08 -17.54
N MET A 151 3.72 -1.40 -17.74
CA MET A 151 4.83 -2.33 -18.03
C MET A 151 5.09 -2.51 -19.54
N SER A 152 4.22 -1.99 -20.40
CA SER A 152 4.29 -2.18 -21.85
C SER A 152 4.65 -0.90 -22.62
N SER A 153 5.18 0.14 -21.97
CA SER A 153 5.72 1.28 -22.72
C SER A 153 6.87 0.78 -23.60
N PRO A 154 6.75 0.81 -24.94
CA PRO A 154 7.90 0.59 -25.78
C PRO A 154 8.82 1.78 -25.53
N THR A 155 10.05 1.53 -25.09
CA THR A 155 11.14 2.47 -25.27
C THR A 155 11.29 2.69 -26.77
N SER A 156 10.60 3.69 -27.31
CA SER A 156 10.95 4.26 -28.61
C SER A 156 12.33 4.89 -28.47
N CYS A 157 13.25 4.35 -29.26
CA CYS A 157 14.46 5.05 -29.69
C CYS A 157 14.07 6.36 -30.40
#